data_AF-A0A7J7GXQ6-F1
#
_entry.id   AF-A0A7J7GXQ6-F1
#
_cell.length_a   1.000
_cell.length_b   1.000
_cell.length_c   1.000
_cell.angle_alpha   90.00
_cell.angle_beta   90.00
_cell.angle_gamma   90.00
#
_symmetry.space_group_name_H-M   'P 1'
#
loop_
_entity.id
_entity.type
_entity.pdbx_description
1 polymer ?
#
loop_
_entity_poly.entity_id
_entity_poly.type
_entity_poly.pdbx_seq_one_letter_code
_entity_poly.pdbx_strand_id
1 'polypeptide(L)'
;MEAKLARLGSSLLVPSVQELAKESLTTVPPRYVHHDHQNHPNSSYGARCPDDVPIIDMDKLISRDHMDLELKKLNYASKEWGFFQAQYSKVDGPKFIASPRLAGPDLSPSNGLNGSKPRKGSDPRT
;
A
#
# COMPACT_ATOMS: atom_id res chain seq x y z
N MET A 1 -42.10 14.92 -16.78
CA MET A 1 -40.74 15.19 -16.28
C MET A 1 -40.36 13.98 -15.45
N GLU A 2 -39.52 13.10 -15.99
CA GLU A 2 -39.16 11.83 -15.35
C GLU A 2 -38.32 12.08 -14.09
N ALA A 3 -38.79 11.59 -12.95
CA ALA A 3 -38.09 11.68 -11.68
C ALA A 3 -36.85 10.79 -11.70
N LYS A 4 -35.67 11.40 -11.64
CA LYS A 4 -34.39 10.72 -11.47
C LYS A 4 -34.40 10.03 -10.11
N LEU A 5 -34.74 8.74 -10.07
CA LEU A 5 -34.68 7.91 -8.88
C LEU A 5 -33.29 8.05 -8.26
N ALA A 6 -33.22 8.72 -7.11
CA ALA A 6 -32.01 8.82 -6.33
C ALA A 6 -31.63 7.38 -5.90
N ARG A 7 -30.50 6.88 -6.41
CA ARG A 7 -29.92 5.60 -6.03
C ARG A 7 -29.38 5.68 -4.59
N LEU A 8 -30.28 5.70 -3.62
CA LEU A 8 -29.95 5.61 -2.20
C LEU A 8 -29.42 4.19 -1.95
N GLY A 9 -28.16 4.07 -1.52
CA GLY A 9 -27.55 2.79 -1.12
C GLY A 9 -26.64 2.10 -2.14
N SER A 10 -26.31 2.71 -3.29
CA SER A 10 -25.31 2.11 -4.19
C SER A 10 -23.89 2.46 -3.74
N SER A 11 -23.02 1.45 -3.60
CA SER A 11 -21.58 1.65 -3.49
C SER A 11 -21.01 2.12 -4.84
N LEU A 12 -20.03 3.04 -4.78
CA LEU A 12 -19.25 3.38 -5.95
C LEU A 12 -18.19 2.30 -6.14
N LEU A 13 -18.18 1.66 -7.32
CA LEU A 13 -17.06 0.78 -7.68
C LEU A 13 -15.80 1.62 -7.73
N VAL A 14 -14.89 1.37 -6.80
CA VAL A 14 -13.59 2.05 -6.74
C VAL A 14 -12.55 1.11 -7.35
N PRO A 15 -11.87 1.49 -8.44
CA PRO A 15 -10.82 0.67 -9.02
C PRO A 15 -9.66 0.51 -8.03
N SER A 16 -8.91 -0.58 -8.16
CA SER A 16 -7.71 -0.81 -7.36
C SER A 16 -6.70 0.31 -7.62
N VAL A 17 -6.30 1.02 -6.56
CA VAL A 17 -5.26 2.06 -6.66
C VAL A 17 -3.93 1.44 -7.09
N GLN A 18 -3.68 0.16 -6.78
CA GLN A 18 -2.48 -0.55 -7.23
C GLN A 18 -2.47 -0.80 -8.74
N GLU A 19 -3.63 -1.05 -9.36
CA GLU A 19 -3.74 -1.20 -10.82
C GLU A 19 -3.66 0.17 -11.50
N LEU A 20 -4.35 1.15 -10.94
CA LEU A 20 -4.30 2.54 -11.38
C LEU A 20 -2.87 3.11 -11.38
N ALA A 21 -2.04 2.70 -10.43
CA ALA A 21 -0.63 3.09 -10.35
C ALA A 21 0.27 2.42 -11.42
N LYS A 22 -0.17 1.29 -12.01
CA LYS A 22 0.51 0.65 -13.14
C LYS A 22 0.18 1.34 -14.47
N GLU A 23 -0.99 1.97 -14.55
CA GLU A 23 -1.37 2.81 -15.67
C GLU A 23 -0.52 4.09 -15.63
N SER A 24 0.04 4.50 -16.78
CA SER A 24 0.86 5.72 -16.88
C SER A 24 -0.02 6.97 -16.89
N LEU A 25 -0.70 7.24 -15.77
CA LEU A 25 -1.56 8.40 -15.62
C LEU A 25 -0.73 9.66 -15.43
N THR A 26 -1.02 10.70 -16.21
CA THR A 26 -0.38 12.02 -16.08
C THR A 26 -0.94 12.82 -14.89
N THR A 27 -2.14 12.48 -14.43
CA THR A 27 -2.86 13.24 -13.40
C THR A 27 -3.62 12.29 -12.47
N VAL A 28 -3.58 12.58 -11.17
CA VAL A 28 -4.36 11.86 -10.15
C VAL A 28 -5.85 12.08 -10.39
N PRO A 29 -6.69 11.03 -10.39
CA PRO A 29 -8.12 11.21 -10.57
C PRO A 29 -8.72 12.17 -9.53
N PRO A 30 -9.66 13.06 -9.91
CA PRO A 30 -10.20 14.11 -9.03
C PRO A 30 -10.73 13.60 -7.69
N ARG A 31 -11.21 12.36 -7.64
CA ARG A 31 -11.73 11.72 -6.42
C ARG A 31 -10.70 11.46 -5.32
N TYR A 32 -9.40 11.49 -5.66
CA TYR A 32 -8.29 11.37 -4.70
C TYR A 32 -7.58 12.71 -4.46
N VAL A 33 -8.03 13.79 -5.10
CA VAL A 33 -7.49 15.12 -4.89
C VAL A 33 -8.19 15.71 -3.66
N HIS A 34 -7.41 16.04 -2.64
CA HIS A 34 -7.90 16.74 -1.46
C HIS A 34 -7.75 18.24 -1.68
N HIS A 35 -8.84 19.01 -1.59
CA HIS A 35 -8.80 20.46 -1.85
C HIS A 35 -8.58 21.31 -0.58
N ASP A 36 -8.70 20.70 0.61
CA ASP A 36 -8.57 21.38 1.92
C ASP A 36 -7.12 21.61 2.36
N HIS A 37 -6.27 22.03 1.42
CA HIS A 37 -4.86 22.34 1.66
C HIS A 37 -4.61 23.48 2.66
N GLN A 38 -5.65 24.15 3.14
CA GLN A 38 -5.55 25.26 4.11
C GLN A 38 -5.45 24.81 5.57
N ASN A 39 -5.71 23.53 5.90
CA ASN A 39 -5.63 23.02 7.28
C ASN A 39 -4.62 21.88 7.47
N HIS A 40 -3.71 21.67 6.51
CA HIS A 40 -2.63 20.71 6.73
C HIS A 40 -1.47 21.43 7.42
N PRO A 41 -1.06 21.00 8.63
CA PRO A 41 0.25 21.38 9.15
C PRO A 41 1.25 21.01 8.06
N ASN A 42 1.91 22.04 7.51
CA ASN A 42 2.77 21.94 6.35
C ASN A 42 3.53 20.62 6.36
N SER A 43 3.20 19.72 5.44
CA SER A 43 3.99 18.51 5.18
C SER A 43 5.26 18.94 4.46
N SER A 44 6.10 19.68 5.19
CA SER A 44 7.50 19.78 4.87
C SER A 44 8.07 18.42 5.19
N TYR A 45 8.15 17.56 4.19
CA TYR A 45 8.87 16.28 4.22
C TYR A 45 10.35 16.42 4.66
N GLY A 46 10.84 17.65 4.89
CA GLY A 46 12.17 17.95 5.41
C GLY A 46 12.22 18.82 6.67
N ALA A 47 11.08 19.27 7.22
CA ALA A 47 11.09 19.87 8.55
C ALA A 47 11.01 18.73 9.54
N ARG A 48 12.17 18.37 10.11
CA ARG A 48 12.21 17.56 11.32
C ARG A 48 11.17 18.14 12.28
N CYS A 49 10.18 17.33 12.64
CA CYS A 49 9.32 17.63 13.76
C CYS A 49 10.27 17.93 14.94
N PRO A 50 10.11 19.04 15.68
CA PRO A 50 11.03 19.40 16.76
C PRO A 50 11.20 18.27 17.78
N ASP A 51 10.13 17.48 17.92
CA ASP A 51 10.11 16.28 18.73
C ASP A 51 10.05 15.06 17.79
N ASP A 52 11.05 14.19 17.85
CA ASP A 52 11.03 12.90 17.16
C ASP A 52 10.11 11.94 17.92
N VAL A 53 9.40 11.07 17.19
CA VAL A 53 8.50 10.06 17.77
C VAL A 53 9.26 9.20 18.79
N PRO A 54 8.75 9.01 20.03
CA PRO A 54 9.43 8.21 21.04
C PRO A 54 9.64 6.77 20.58
N ILE A 55 10.86 6.26 20.75
CA ILE A 55 11.20 4.86 20.49
C ILE A 55 11.32 4.14 21.83
N ILE A 56 10.50 3.11 22.07
CA ILE A 56 10.54 2.29 23.28
C ILE A 56 11.33 1.01 23.01
N ASP A 57 12.42 0.83 23.76
CA ASP A 57 13.26 -0.37 23.73
C ASP A 57 12.64 -1.45 24.61
N MET A 58 12.00 -2.42 23.98
CA MET A 58 11.23 -3.43 24.68
C MET A 58 12.12 -4.43 25.45
N ASP A 59 13.41 -4.56 25.08
CA ASP A 59 14.35 -5.39 25.83
C ASP A 59 14.83 -4.70 27.09
N LYS A 60 15.01 -3.37 27.04
CA LYS A 60 15.27 -2.57 28.25
C LYS A 60 14.08 -2.51 29.18
N LEU A 61 12.87 -2.52 28.63
CA LEU A 61 11.63 -2.51 29.41
C LEU A 61 11.51 -3.77 30.29
N ILE A 62 11.99 -4.92 29.84
CA ILE A 62 11.99 -6.18 30.61
C ILE A 62 13.28 -6.41 31.41
N SER A 63 14.32 -5.60 31.19
CA SER A 63 15.60 -5.68 31.90
C SER A 63 15.53 -4.93 33.23
N ARG A 64 15.90 -5.60 34.34
CA ARG A 64 15.85 -5.00 35.69
C ARG A 64 16.66 -3.70 35.81
N ASP A 65 17.77 -3.59 35.11
CA ASP A 65 18.68 -2.46 35.24
C ASP A 65 18.16 -1.19 34.54
N HIS A 66 17.25 -1.34 33.56
CA HIS A 66 16.77 -0.24 32.71
C HIS A 66 15.25 -0.08 32.73
N MET A 67 14.52 -0.97 33.41
CA MET A 67 13.05 -1.00 33.44
C MET A 67 12.44 0.35 33.85
N ASP A 68 12.94 0.97 34.92
CA ASP A 68 12.37 2.22 35.43
C ASP A 68 12.54 3.39 34.44
N LEU A 69 13.67 3.45 33.74
CA LEU A 69 13.93 4.46 32.72
C LEU A 69 12.99 4.27 31.53
N GLU A 70 12.90 3.04 31.04
CA GLU A 70 12.14 2.71 29.84
C GLU A 70 10.62 2.78 30.09
N LEU A 71 10.17 2.39 31.28
CA LEU A 71 8.77 2.52 31.69
C LEU A 71 8.35 3.98 31.81
N LYS A 72 9.22 4.86 32.32
CA LYS A 72 8.96 6.32 32.33
C LYS A 72 8.80 6.86 30.91
N LYS A 73 9.65 6.43 29.99
CA LYS A 73 9.57 6.80 28.57
C LYS A 73 8.27 6.32 27.93
N LEU A 74 7.85 5.09 28.22
CA LEU A 74 6.58 4.52 27.75
C LEU A 74 5.37 5.30 28.27
N ASN A 75 5.37 5.66 29.56
CA ASN A 75 4.30 6.45 30.17
C ASN A 75 4.21 7.85 29.56
N TYR A 76 5.35 8.50 29.35
CA TYR A 76 5.44 9.79 28.68
C TYR A 76 4.91 9.71 27.24
N ALA A 77 5.37 8.75 26.45
CA ALA A 77 4.91 8.56 25.08
C ALA A 77 3.41 8.28 25.03
N SER A 78 2.89 7.45 25.93
CA SER A 78 1.47 7.11 25.95
C SER A 78 0.57 8.30 26.30
N LYS A 79 1.06 9.25 27.11
CA LYS A 79 0.31 10.44 27.53
C LYS A 79 0.43 11.63 26.59
N GLU A 80 1.66 11.98 26.22
CA GLU A 80 1.94 13.19 25.44
C GLU A 80 1.84 12.94 23.93
N TRP A 81 2.14 11.73 23.48
CA TRP A 81 2.14 11.39 22.05
C TRP A 81 0.92 10.56 21.64
N GLY A 82 0.48 9.63 22.49
CA GLY A 82 -0.55 8.64 22.15
C GLY A 82 -0.08 7.53 21.19
N PHE A 83 1.16 7.62 20.67
CA PHE A 83 1.82 6.58 19.88
C PHE A 83 3.33 6.62 20.06
N PHE A 84 4.00 5.50 19.76
CA PHE A 84 5.45 5.34 19.83
C PHE A 84 5.91 4.21 18.90
N GLN A 85 7.20 4.17 18.59
CA GLN A 85 7.81 3.04 17.88
C GLN A 85 8.33 2.04 18.91
N ALA A 86 8.06 0.75 18.72
CA ALA A 86 8.62 -0.30 19.56
C ALA A 86 9.85 -0.91 18.88
N GLN A 87 10.98 -0.89 19.57
CA GLN A 87 12.23 -1.51 19.13
C GLN A 87 12.49 -2.77 19.95
N TYR A 88 12.83 -3.84 19.24
CA TYR A 88 13.28 -5.09 19.83
C TYR A 88 14.68 -5.38 19.27
N SER A 89 15.70 -5.39 20.12
CA SER A 89 17.03 -5.93 19.86
C SER A 89 16.97 -7.46 19.80
N LYS A 90 16.45 -7.95 18.69
CA LYS A 90 16.37 -9.39 18.44
C LYS A 90 17.67 -9.91 17.82
N VAL A 91 18.39 -10.75 18.55
CA VAL A 91 19.46 -11.65 18.03
C VAL A 91 18.92 -12.63 16.97
N ASP A 92 17.59 -12.71 16.80
CA ASP A 92 16.93 -13.25 15.60
C ASP A 92 15.69 -12.39 15.36
N GLY A 93 15.79 -11.41 14.43
CA GLY A 93 14.69 -10.52 14.07
C GLY A 93 13.39 -11.26 13.80
N PRO A 94 12.20 -10.64 13.92
CA PRO A 94 10.97 -11.31 13.55
C PRO A 94 11.03 -11.63 12.04
N LYS A 95 11.43 -12.85 11.69
CA LYS A 95 11.43 -13.40 10.33
C LYS A 95 10.04 -13.38 9.67
N PHE A 96 9.01 -12.98 10.42
CA PHE A 96 7.61 -12.86 10.01
C PHE A 96 7.23 -11.52 9.36
N ILE A 97 7.99 -10.43 9.55
CA ILE A 97 7.65 -9.14 8.91
C ILE A 97 8.18 -8.99 7.49
N ALA A 98 9.05 -9.90 7.04
CA ALA A 98 9.39 -10.03 5.63
C ALA A 98 8.17 -10.61 4.91
N SER A 99 7.41 -9.76 4.21
CA SER A 99 6.13 -10.10 3.59
C SER A 99 6.24 -11.29 2.62
N PRO A 100 5.15 -12.08 2.46
CA PRO A 100 5.05 -13.06 1.39
C PRO A 100 5.11 -12.31 0.06
N ARG A 101 6.16 -12.58 -0.71
CA ARG A 101 6.30 -12.10 -2.08
C ARG A 101 5.13 -12.73 -2.86
N LEU A 102 4.07 -11.97 -3.13
CA LEU A 102 3.03 -12.42 -4.05
C LEU A 102 3.72 -12.62 -5.40
N ALA A 103 3.92 -13.89 -5.77
CA ALA A 103 4.33 -14.26 -7.11
C ALA A 103 3.28 -13.65 -8.05
N GLY A 104 3.69 -12.69 -8.87
CA GLY A 104 2.86 -12.23 -9.97
C GLY A 104 2.53 -13.43 -10.87
N PRO A 105 1.35 -13.47 -11.50
CA PRO A 105 1.05 -14.51 -12.47
C PRO A 105 2.11 -14.46 -13.57
N ASP A 106 2.80 -15.59 -13.77
CA ASP A 106 3.67 -15.87 -14.90
C ASP A 106 2.82 -15.81 -16.17
N LEU A 107 2.75 -14.62 -16.78
CA LEU A 107 2.27 -14.45 -18.13
C LEU A 107 3.44 -14.73 -19.08
N SER A 108 3.80 -16.01 -19.19
CA SER A 108 4.54 -16.50 -20.34
C SER A 108 3.65 -16.36 -21.58
N PRO A 109 4.10 -15.69 -22.66
CA PRO A 109 3.32 -15.59 -23.89
C PRO A 109 3.32 -16.96 -24.59
N SER A 110 2.13 -17.58 -24.65
CA SER A 110 1.87 -18.71 -25.53
C SER A 110 2.03 -18.24 -26.98
N ASN A 111 3.15 -18.61 -27.59
CA ASN A 111 3.44 -18.35 -28.99
C ASN A 111 2.40 -19.02 -29.90
N GLY A 112 1.90 -18.24 -30.84
CA GLY A 112 0.79 -18.60 -31.72
C GLY A 112 1.06 -19.78 -32.65
N LEU A 113 0.06 -20.64 -32.76
CA LEU A 113 -0.13 -21.50 -33.93
C LEU A 113 -1.10 -20.78 -34.87
N ASN A 114 -0.57 -20.15 -35.91
CA ASN A 114 -1.34 -19.78 -37.09
C ASN A 114 -0.65 -20.36 -38.33
N GLY A 115 -1.41 -21.07 -39.16
CA GLY A 115 -0.86 -21.62 -40.41
C GLY A 115 -1.70 -22.66 -41.17
N SER A 116 -3.03 -22.71 -41.06
CA SER A 116 -3.84 -23.54 -41.97
C SER A 116 -4.24 -22.73 -43.22
N LYS A 117 -3.42 -22.84 -44.26
CA LYS A 117 -3.64 -22.28 -45.60
C LYS A 117 -4.73 -23.06 -46.36
N PRO A 118 -5.73 -22.41 -47.00
CA PRO A 118 -6.67 -23.12 -47.86
C PRO A 118 -6.05 -23.34 -49.25
N ARG A 119 -6.00 -24.58 -49.74
CA ARG A 119 -5.69 -24.89 -51.14
C ARG A 119 -6.99 -24.97 -51.94
N LYS A 120 -7.18 -23.97 -52.81
CA LYS A 120 -8.16 -23.97 -53.92
C LYS A 120 -7.78 -25.06 -54.92
N GLY A 121 -8.77 -25.79 -55.41
CA GLY A 121 -8.60 -27.00 -56.21
C GLY A 121 -8.39 -26.79 -57.71
N SER A 122 -8.25 -27.92 -58.42
CA SER A 122 -8.71 -28.19 -59.79
C SER A 122 -8.17 -29.55 -60.24
N ASP A 123 -9.04 -30.55 -60.34
CA ASP A 123 -8.96 -31.62 -61.35
C ASP A 123 -9.84 -31.19 -62.55
N PRO A 124 -9.80 -31.81 -63.77
CA PRO A 124 -9.26 -33.13 -64.09
C PRO A 124 -8.42 -33.20 -65.39
N ARG A 125 -7.71 -34.32 -65.59
CA ARG A 125 -7.33 -34.81 -66.91
C ARG A 125 -7.60 -36.32 -66.97
N THR A 126 -8.76 -36.70 -67.50
CA THR A 126 -9.02 -37.67 -68.59
C THR A 126 -10.52 -37.79 -68.73
#